data_AF-A0A7J2LYX7-F1
#
_entry.id   AF-A0A7J2LYX7-F1
#
_cell.length_a   1.000
_cell.length_b   1.000
_cell.length_c   1.000
_cell.angle_alpha   90.00
_cell.angle_beta   90.00
_cell.angle_gamma   90.00
#
_symmetry.space_group_name_H-M   'P 1'
#
loop_
_entity.id
_entity.type
_entity.pdbx_description
1 polymer ?
#
loop_
_entity_poly.entity_id
_entity_poly.type
_entity_poly.pdbx_seq_one_letter_code
_entity_poly.pdbx_strand_id
1 'polypeptide(L)'
;MEFRLALIGFGNVGQGLARILRDKGRIIRERYGLDCKIVAISDPIKGSVYDEGGLDPATLLALVEKDGHINNYPGGVKGLDSLETIRETDTNVVVEVTPTNVETGEPGLTHIKTALEVGKHVVTSNKGPIALAYRELMALA
;
A
#
# COMPACT_ATOMS: atom_id res chain seq x y z
N MET A 1 -18.79 2.36 0.44
CA MET A 1 -17.75 3.40 0.44
C MET A 1 -16.51 2.80 -0.18
N GLU A 2 -15.92 3.46 -1.19
CA GLU A 2 -14.74 2.95 -1.91
C GLU A 2 -13.45 3.42 -1.22
N PHE A 3 -12.54 2.48 -0.97
CA PHE A 3 -11.19 2.72 -0.47
C PHE A 3 -10.17 2.34 -1.55
N ARG A 4 -9.41 3.33 -1.99
CA ARG A 4 -8.40 3.23 -3.06
C ARG A 4 -7.03 3.13 -2.39
N LEU A 5 -6.52 1.91 -2.35
CA LEU A 5 -5.36 1.54 -1.55
C LEU A 5 -4.06 1.71 -2.34
N ALA A 6 -3.07 2.36 -1.71
CA ALA A 6 -1.65 2.22 -2.05
C ALA A 6 -1.02 1.19 -1.10
N LEU A 7 -0.37 0.15 -1.62
CA LEU A 7 0.48 -0.72 -0.80
C LEU A 7 1.93 -0.25 -0.91
N ILE A 8 2.47 0.27 0.19
CA ILE A 8 3.89 0.63 0.29
C ILE A 8 4.60 -0.55 0.96
N GLY A 9 5.22 -1.38 0.12
CA GLY A 9 5.70 -2.71 0.44
C GLY A 9 4.78 -3.82 -0.09
N PHE A 10 5.37 -4.76 -0.84
CA PHE A 10 4.68 -5.92 -1.41
C PHE A 10 5.36 -7.25 -1.04
N GLY A 11 5.86 -7.31 0.20
CA GLY A 11 6.32 -8.54 0.85
C GLY A 11 5.16 -9.38 1.42
N ASN A 12 5.44 -10.16 2.47
CA ASN A 12 4.49 -11.12 3.03
C ASN A 12 3.15 -10.50 3.46
N VAL A 13 3.19 -9.31 4.09
CA VAL A 13 1.98 -8.62 4.58
C VAL A 13 1.19 -8.02 3.43
N GLY A 14 1.84 -7.27 2.53
CA GLY A 14 1.19 -6.68 1.34
C GLY A 14 0.54 -7.73 0.44
N GLN A 15 1.25 -8.83 0.16
CA GLN A 15 0.69 -9.96 -0.58
C GLN A 15 -0.40 -10.71 0.20
N GLY A 16 -0.29 -10.75 1.53
CA GLY A 16 -1.33 -11.32 2.41
C GLY A 16 -2.64 -10.56 2.30
N LEU A 17 -2.58 -9.22 2.32
CA LEU A 17 -3.74 -8.37 2.09
C LEU A 17 -4.30 -8.56 0.67
N ALA A 18 -3.44 -8.60 -0.36
CA ALA A 18 -3.89 -8.88 -1.73
C ALA A 18 -4.63 -10.23 -1.85
N ARG A 19 -4.15 -11.29 -1.19
CA ARG A 19 -4.85 -12.58 -1.10
C ARG A 19 -6.21 -12.46 -0.42
N ILE A 20 -6.30 -11.75 0.69
CA ILE A 20 -7.56 -11.53 1.41
C ILE A 20 -8.56 -10.77 0.52
N LEU A 21 -8.13 -9.73 -0.20
CA LEU A 21 -8.99 -8.95 -1.07
C LEU A 21 -9.44 -9.77 -2.28
N ARG A 22 -8.57 -10.60 -2.86
CA ARG A 22 -8.93 -11.58 -3.91
C ARG A 22 -10.01 -12.56 -3.44
N ASP A 23 -9.78 -13.19 -2.28
CA ASP A 23 -10.58 -14.33 -1.84
C ASP A 23 -11.86 -13.90 -1.11
N LYS A 24 -11.81 -12.76 -0.41
CA LYS A 24 -12.86 -12.31 0.50
C LYS A 24 -13.38 -10.91 0.20
N GLY A 25 -12.90 -10.22 -0.85
CA GLY A 25 -13.35 -8.87 -1.21
C GLY A 25 -14.87 -8.77 -1.37
N ARG A 26 -15.49 -9.76 -2.03
CA ARG A 26 -16.96 -9.84 -2.15
C ARG A 26 -17.65 -9.90 -0.78
N ILE A 27 -17.17 -10.76 0.12
CA ILE A 27 -17.74 -10.91 1.48
C ILE A 27 -17.55 -9.63 2.30
N ILE A 28 -16.37 -9.00 2.19
CA ILE A 28 -16.07 -7.74 2.88
C ILE A 28 -17.04 -6.63 2.43
N ARG A 29 -17.27 -6.53 1.13
CA ARG A 29 -18.21 -5.56 0.55
C ARG A 29 -19.65 -5.83 0.97
N GLU A 30 -20.13 -7.07 0.86
CA GLU A 30 -21.51 -7.45 1.20
C GLU A 30 -21.82 -7.30 2.69
N ARG A 31 -20.86 -7.66 3.56
CA ARG A 31 -21.08 -7.68 5.01
C ARG A 31 -20.82 -6.34 5.70
N TYR A 32 -19.86 -5.56 5.20
CA TYR A 32 -19.39 -4.34 5.86
C TYR A 32 -19.56 -3.07 5.01
N GLY A 33 -19.99 -3.18 3.74
CA GLY A 33 -20.14 -2.03 2.85
C GLY A 33 -18.81 -1.38 2.42
N LEU A 34 -17.70 -2.10 2.60
CA LEU A 34 -16.33 -1.65 2.29
C LEU A 34 -15.91 -2.21 0.92
N ASP A 35 -15.70 -1.33 -0.05
CA ASP A 35 -15.15 -1.71 -1.35
C ASP A 35 -13.69 -1.30 -1.41
N CYS A 36 -12.78 -2.26 -1.19
CA CYS A 36 -11.35 -2.00 -1.09
C CYS A 36 -10.66 -2.39 -2.40
N LYS A 37 -10.10 -1.40 -3.09
CA LYS A 37 -9.48 -1.53 -4.40
C LYS A 37 -8.00 -1.17 -4.31
N ILE A 38 -7.11 -2.11 -4.62
CA ILE A 38 -5.68 -1.80 -4.77
C ILE A 38 -5.54 -1.04 -6.08
N VAL A 39 -5.03 0.19 -6.05
CA VAL A 39 -4.79 0.99 -7.25
C VAL A 39 -3.30 1.28 -7.44
N ALA A 40 -2.50 1.21 -6.38
CA ALA A 40 -1.06 1.38 -6.46
C ALA A 40 -0.29 0.39 -5.58
N ILE A 41 0.87 -0.04 -6.05
CA ILE A 41 1.88 -0.76 -5.28
C ILE A 41 3.22 -0.10 -5.54
N SER A 42 4.01 0.09 -4.49
CA SER A 42 5.43 0.46 -4.59
C SER A 42 6.27 -0.38 -3.64
N ASP A 43 7.24 -1.10 -4.19
CA ASP A 43 8.17 -1.92 -3.44
C ASP A 43 9.55 -1.88 -4.13
N PRO A 44 10.65 -1.64 -3.38
CA PRO A 44 11.98 -1.48 -3.96
C PRO A 44 12.53 -2.77 -4.60
N ILE A 45 12.01 -3.94 -4.24
CA ILE A 45 12.45 -5.24 -4.75
C ILE A 45 11.46 -5.79 -5.77
N LYS A 46 10.15 -5.67 -5.49
CA LYS A 46 9.08 -6.20 -6.33
C LYS A 46 8.67 -5.26 -7.46
N GLY A 47 9.05 -4.00 -7.40
CA GLY A 47 8.69 -2.98 -8.39
C GLY A 47 7.44 -2.18 -8.01
N SER A 48 7.04 -1.27 -8.89
CA SER A 48 5.89 -0.41 -8.70
C SER A 48 4.95 -0.41 -9.90
N VAL A 49 3.65 -0.27 -9.61
CA VAL A 49 2.60 -0.12 -10.62
C VAL A 49 1.44 0.69 -10.03
N TYR A 50 0.92 1.61 -10.81
CA TYR A 50 -0.27 2.41 -10.53
C TYR A 50 -1.27 2.29 -11.69
N ASP A 51 -2.53 2.03 -11.37
CA ASP A 51 -3.65 2.03 -12.32
C ASP A 51 -4.91 2.59 -11.63
N GLU A 52 -5.42 3.70 -12.13
CA GLU A 52 -6.69 4.33 -11.67
C GLU A 52 -7.88 3.37 -11.86
N GLY A 53 -7.83 2.50 -12.86
CA GLY A 53 -8.79 1.42 -13.09
C GLY A 53 -8.73 0.30 -12.06
N GLY A 54 -7.68 0.26 -11.22
CA GLY A 54 -7.42 -0.76 -10.23
C GLY A 54 -6.53 -1.89 -10.72
N LEU A 55 -5.84 -2.49 -9.76
CA LEU A 55 -4.97 -3.63 -9.95
C LEU A 55 -5.70 -4.90 -9.54
N ASP A 56 -5.72 -5.89 -10.41
CA ASP A 56 -6.26 -7.22 -10.11
C ASP A 56 -5.31 -7.96 -9.15
N PRO A 57 -5.75 -8.27 -7.91
CA PRO A 57 -4.90 -8.94 -6.94
C PRO A 57 -4.45 -10.33 -7.41
N ALA A 58 -5.24 -11.04 -8.23
CA ALA A 58 -4.87 -12.36 -8.71
C ALA A 58 -3.67 -12.28 -9.67
N THR A 59 -3.71 -11.34 -10.61
CA THR A 59 -2.61 -11.05 -11.55
C THR A 59 -1.35 -10.61 -10.82
N LEU A 60 -1.46 -9.70 -9.84
CA LEU A 60 -0.31 -9.25 -9.03
C LEU A 60 0.39 -10.41 -8.31
N LEU A 61 -0.39 -11.28 -7.67
CA LEU A 61 0.14 -12.44 -6.95
C LEU A 61 0.79 -13.45 -7.92
N ALA A 62 0.17 -13.72 -9.06
CA ALA A 62 0.72 -14.62 -10.08
C ALA A 62 2.06 -14.12 -10.64
N LEU A 63 2.21 -12.81 -10.85
CA LEU A 63 3.46 -12.21 -11.31
C LEU A 63 4.57 -12.35 -10.27
N VAL A 64 4.29 -12.09 -8.99
CA VAL A 64 5.30 -12.27 -7.95
C VAL A 64 5.69 -13.74 -7.78
N GLU A 65 4.74 -14.67 -7.90
CA GLU A 65 5.01 -16.11 -7.84
C GLU A 65 5.89 -16.57 -9.01
N LYS A 66 5.59 -16.12 -10.23
CA LYS A 66 6.27 -16.56 -11.44
C LYS A 66 7.61 -15.84 -11.67
N ASP A 67 7.60 -14.51 -11.62
CA ASP A 67 8.71 -13.66 -12.04
C ASP A 67 9.46 -13.05 -10.84
N GLY A 68 8.91 -13.18 -9.63
CA GLY A 68 9.50 -12.58 -8.43
C GLY A 68 9.22 -11.09 -8.27
N HIS A 69 8.52 -10.44 -9.20
CA HIS A 69 8.24 -9.00 -9.24
C HIS A 69 6.97 -8.68 -10.02
N ILE A 70 6.44 -7.46 -9.91
CA ILE A 70 5.22 -7.00 -10.60
C ILE A 70 5.48 -6.11 -11.83
N ASN A 71 6.75 -5.94 -12.24
CA ASN A 71 7.14 -5.07 -13.36
C ASN A 71 6.43 -5.40 -14.69
N ASN A 72 6.00 -6.66 -14.86
CA ASN A 72 5.31 -7.16 -16.04
C ASN A 72 3.78 -7.03 -15.95
N TYR A 73 3.23 -6.28 -14.99
CA TYR A 73 1.80 -6.07 -14.90
C TYR A 73 1.26 -5.43 -16.19
N PRO A 74 0.17 -5.99 -16.78
CA PRO A 74 -0.38 -5.48 -18.03
C PRO A 74 -0.99 -4.09 -17.81
N GLY A 75 -0.49 -3.09 -18.52
CA GLY A 75 -0.93 -1.70 -18.33
C GLY A 75 -0.38 -1.07 -17.04
N GLY A 76 -0.97 0.04 -16.62
CA GLY A 76 -0.51 0.83 -15.47
C GLY A 76 0.82 1.59 -15.70
N VAL A 77 0.99 2.65 -14.92
CA VAL A 77 2.22 3.44 -14.81
C VAL A 77 3.20 2.71 -13.89
N LYS A 78 4.45 2.53 -14.32
CA LYS A 78 5.52 1.92 -13.51
C LYS A 78 6.58 2.96 -13.15
N GLY A 79 7.40 2.63 -12.16
CA GLY A 79 8.61 3.38 -11.84
C GLY A 79 8.41 4.47 -10.79
N LEU A 80 7.19 4.69 -10.31
CA LEU A 80 6.92 5.57 -9.17
C LEU A 80 7.59 5.01 -7.92
N ASP A 81 8.31 5.85 -7.18
CA ASP A 81 8.80 5.51 -5.85
C ASP A 81 7.66 5.57 -4.81
N SER A 82 7.96 5.26 -3.54
CA SER A 82 6.96 5.26 -2.47
C SER A 82 6.34 6.64 -2.26
N LEU A 83 7.11 7.72 -2.33
CA LEU A 83 6.65 9.07 -2.05
C LEU A 83 5.86 9.63 -3.23
N GLU A 84 6.32 9.41 -4.46
CA GLU A 84 5.57 9.70 -5.70
C GLU A 84 4.25 8.94 -5.70
N THR A 85 4.26 7.65 -5.36
CA THR A 85 3.03 6.85 -5.21
C THR A 85 2.08 7.47 -4.20
N ILE A 86 2.57 7.93 -3.06
CA ILE A 86 1.73 8.58 -2.03
C ILE A 86 1.22 9.94 -2.49
N ARG A 87 2.00 10.74 -3.21
CA ARG A 87 1.63 12.14 -3.55
C ARG A 87 0.84 12.28 -4.85
N GLU A 88 1.17 11.48 -5.86
CA GLU A 88 0.74 11.72 -7.25
C GLU A 88 -0.42 10.83 -7.70
N THR A 89 -0.73 9.78 -6.93
CA THR A 89 -1.86 8.87 -7.23
C THR A 89 -3.15 9.32 -6.55
N ASP A 90 -4.27 8.85 -7.07
CA ASP A 90 -5.62 9.09 -6.54
C ASP A 90 -5.99 8.17 -5.34
N THR A 91 -4.98 7.56 -4.72
CA THR A 91 -5.15 6.73 -3.52
C THR A 91 -5.65 7.56 -2.34
N ASN A 92 -6.54 7.01 -1.51
CA ASN A 92 -7.05 7.66 -0.30
C ASN A 92 -6.65 6.94 0.99
N VAL A 93 -6.12 5.72 0.89
CA VAL A 93 -5.54 4.96 2.00
C VAL A 93 -4.16 4.46 1.61
N VAL A 94 -3.16 4.80 2.43
CA VAL A 94 -1.81 4.25 2.34
C VAL A 94 -1.68 3.10 3.33
N VAL A 95 -1.43 1.90 2.82
CA VAL A 95 -1.13 0.71 3.61
C VAL A 95 0.39 0.57 3.66
N GLU A 96 0.97 1.04 4.75
CA GLU A 96 2.41 1.05 4.97
C GLU A 96 2.83 -0.27 5.65
N VAL A 97 3.53 -1.11 4.89
CA VAL A 97 3.91 -2.48 5.30
C VAL A 97 5.37 -2.77 4.92
N THR A 98 6.21 -1.73 4.95
CA THR A 98 7.65 -1.89 4.77
C THR A 98 8.31 -2.49 6.01
N PRO A 99 9.53 -3.05 5.89
CA PRO A 99 10.26 -3.57 7.04
C PRO A 99 10.43 -2.54 8.15
N THR A 100 10.30 -2.98 9.40
CA THR A 100 10.44 -2.10 10.55
C THR A 100 11.90 -1.77 10.81
N ASN A 101 12.20 -0.47 10.83
CA ASN A 101 13.41 0.07 11.43
C ASN A 101 13.09 0.56 12.84
N VAL A 102 13.64 -0.10 13.86
CA VAL A 102 13.39 0.24 15.27
C VAL A 102 14.27 1.37 15.79
N GLU A 103 15.33 1.73 15.07
CA GLU A 103 16.25 2.80 15.47
C GLU A 103 15.75 4.16 15.02
N THR A 104 15.31 4.27 13.77
CA THR A 104 14.89 5.55 13.18
C THR A 104 13.44 5.59 12.75
N GLY A 105 12.78 4.44 12.58
CA GLY A 105 11.45 4.36 11.99
C GLY A 105 11.42 4.51 10.47
N GLU A 106 12.55 4.83 9.83
CA GLU A 106 12.63 5.06 8.39
C GLU A 106 12.73 3.77 7.58
N PRO A 107 12.19 3.74 6.34
CA PRO A 107 11.49 4.82 5.64
C PRO A 107 10.00 4.94 6.02
N GLY A 108 9.47 4.01 6.83
CA GLY A 108 8.06 3.96 7.21
C GLY A 108 7.55 5.26 7.83
N LEU A 109 8.40 5.94 8.61
CA LEU A 109 8.05 7.21 9.23
C LEU A 109 7.80 8.30 8.18
N THR A 110 8.71 8.47 7.21
CA THR A 110 8.52 9.39 6.09
C THR A 110 7.28 9.04 5.26
N HIS A 111 7.02 7.77 5.00
CA HIS A 111 5.82 7.34 4.27
C HIS A 111 4.53 7.77 5.00
N ILE A 112 4.44 7.49 6.30
CA ILE A 112 3.25 7.80 7.10
C ILE A 112 3.05 9.31 7.22
N LYS A 113 4.11 10.08 7.51
CA LYS A 113 4.03 11.55 7.54
C LYS A 113 3.53 12.11 6.21
N THR A 114 4.16 11.69 5.11
CA THR A 114 3.80 12.16 3.77
C THR A 114 2.33 11.85 3.45
N ALA A 115 1.85 10.67 3.81
CA ALA A 115 0.45 10.29 3.60
C ALA A 115 -0.52 11.18 4.37
N LEU A 116 -0.26 11.42 5.66
CA LEU A 116 -1.11 12.27 6.50
C LEU A 116 -1.07 13.74 6.04
N GLU A 117 0.11 14.26 5.69
CA GLU A 117 0.28 15.63 5.18
C GLU A 117 -0.52 15.91 3.90
N VAL A 118 -0.68 14.91 3.02
CA VAL A 118 -1.51 15.03 1.81
C VAL A 118 -2.97 14.59 2.03
N GLY A 119 -3.39 14.42 3.29
CA GLY A 119 -4.78 14.13 3.66
C GLY A 119 -5.24 12.70 3.39
N LYS A 120 -4.31 11.74 3.27
CA LYS A 120 -4.62 10.31 3.07
C LYS A 120 -4.66 9.57 4.40
N HIS A 121 -5.54 8.59 4.51
CA HIS A 121 -5.57 7.71 5.67
C HIS A 121 -4.37 6.76 5.67
N VAL A 122 -3.95 6.33 6.84
CA VAL A 122 -2.83 5.39 7.00
C VAL A 122 -3.27 4.14 7.76
N VAL A 123 -2.89 2.99 7.25
CA VAL A 123 -2.92 1.69 7.95
C VAL A 123 -1.52 1.13 7.93
N THR A 124 -0.98 0.71 9.08
CA THR A 124 0.39 0.18 9.14
C THR A 124 0.52 -1.04 10.02
N SER A 125 1.37 -1.98 9.61
CA SER A 125 1.89 -3.04 10.50
C SER A 125 3.26 -2.71 11.08
N ASN A 126 3.90 -1.64 10.59
CA ASN A 126 5.22 -1.19 10.98
C ASN A 126 5.15 -0.46 12.32
N LYS A 127 5.77 -1.05 13.34
CA LYS A 127 5.70 -0.53 14.72
C LYS A 127 6.71 0.59 14.97
N GLY A 128 7.76 0.69 14.16
CA GLY A 128 8.86 1.66 14.32
C GLY A 128 8.39 3.11 14.32
N PRO A 129 7.70 3.57 13.26
CA PRO A 129 7.19 4.95 13.19
C PRO A 129 6.31 5.33 14.37
N ILE A 130 5.40 4.43 14.75
CA ILE A 130 4.47 4.67 15.87
C ILE A 130 5.23 4.72 17.19
N ALA A 131 6.16 3.78 17.44
CA ALA A 131 6.92 3.75 18.68
C ALA A 131 7.81 5.00 18.87
N LEU A 132 8.38 5.53 17.79
CA LEU A 132 9.36 6.62 17.85
C LEU A 132 8.73 8.01 17.71
N ALA A 133 7.64 8.15 16.95
CA ALA A 133 7.11 9.45 16.55
C ALA A 133 5.58 9.60 16.73
N TYR A 134 4.95 8.79 17.59
CA TYR A 134 3.49 8.81 17.80
C TYR A 134 2.89 10.22 17.93
N ARG A 135 3.47 11.07 18.79
CA ARG A 135 2.93 12.42 19.06
C ARG A 135 2.95 13.32 17.82
N GLU A 136 4.01 13.22 17.04
CA GLU A 136 4.15 13.97 15.80
C GLU A 136 3.14 13.49 14.75
N LEU A 137 3.02 12.17 14.59
CA LEU A 137 2.07 11.56 13.65
C LEU A 137 0.62 11.90 14.01
N MET A 138 0.27 11.87 15.29
CA MET A 138 -1.08 12.22 15.76
C MET A 138 -1.41 13.70 15.58
N ALA A 139 -0.42 14.59 15.52
CA ALA A 139 -0.66 16.01 15.24
C ALA A 139 -1.02 16.26 13.77
N LEU A 140 -0.71 15.32 12.88
CA LEU A 140 -1.05 15.36 11.45
C LEU A 140 -2.37 14.64 11.11
N ALA A 141 -2.90 13.83 12.04
CA ALA A 141 -3.99 12.88 11.80
C ALA A 141 -5.39 13.43 12.10
#